data_AF-A0ABD0NZ51-F1
#
_entry.id   AF-A0ABD0NZ51-F1
#
_cell.length_a   1.000
_cell.length_b   1.000
_cell.length_c   1.000
_cell.angle_alpha   90.00
_cell.angle_beta   90.00
_cell.angle_gamma   90.00
#
_symmetry.space_group_name_H-M   'P 1'
#
loop_
_entity.id
_entity.type
_entity.pdbx_description
1 polymer ?
#
loop_
_entity_poly.entity_id
_entity_poly.type
_entity_poly.pdbx_seq_one_letter_code
_entity_poly.pdbx_strand_id
1 'polypeptide(L)' 'FQGYTTILLVVDRFSKPCKLIPLRSLPTALETAKALFQHVFRNSGIPEDIVSDRGPQFISRV' A
#
# COMPACT_ATOMS: atom_id res chain seq x y z
N PHE A 1 14.26 1.91 -14.70
CA PHE A 1 13.36 2.87 -14.00
C PHE A 1 12.37 3.58 -14.92
N GLN A 2 12.36 3.34 -16.24
CA GLN A 2 11.46 4.08 -17.12
C GLN A 2 10.02 3.57 -16.97
N GLY A 3 9.18 4.36 -16.30
CA GLY A 3 7.74 4.14 -16.19
C GLY A 3 7.22 3.90 -14.78
N TYR A 4 8.06 3.82 -13.74
CA TYR A 4 7.64 3.80 -12.33
C TYR A 4 7.92 5.15 -11.69
N THR A 5 6.87 5.87 -11.31
CA THR A 5 6.95 7.26 -10.82
C THR A 5 6.46 7.41 -9.39
N THR A 6 5.94 6.35 -8.78
CA THR A 6 5.37 6.37 -7.43
C THR A 6 5.83 5.15 -6.64
N ILE A 7 6.00 5.29 -5.34
CA ILE A 7 6.30 4.18 -4.43
C ILE A 7 5.21 4.14 -3.35
N LEU A 8 4.52 3.01 -3.23
CA LEU A 8 3.70 2.71 -2.06
C LEU A 8 4.60 2.11 -0.99
N LEU A 9 4.81 2.89 0.08
CA LEU A 9 5.57 2.50 1.26
C LEU A 9 4.63 1.92 2.32
N VAL A 10 4.94 0.72 2.80
CA VAL A 10 4.22 0.09 3.90
C VAL A 10 5.21 -0.34 4.98
N VAL A 11 4.96 0.07 6.21
CA VAL A 11 5.80 -0.27 7.36
C VAL A 11 4.96 -1.08 8.33
N ASP A 12 5.41 -2.29 8.67
CA ASP A 12 4.83 -3.01 9.80
C ASP A 12 5.28 -2.33 11.11
N ARG A 13 4.31 -1.87 11.91
CA ARG A 13 4.58 -1.13 13.14
C ARG A 13 5.07 -2.01 14.28
N PHE A 14 4.82 -3.33 14.23
CA PHE A 14 5.29 -4.29 15.22
C PHE A 14 6.76 -4.64 14.99
N SER A 15 7.09 -5.27 13.84
CA SER A 15 8.44 -5.77 13.59
C SER A 15 9.37 -4.79 12.87
N LYS A 16 8.85 -3.63 12.43
CA LYS A 16 9.57 -2.56 11.69
C LYS A 16 10.09 -2.85 10.26
N PRO A 17 9.79 -3.97 9.56
CA PRO A 17 10.18 -4.09 8.16
C PRO A 17 9.38 -3.12 7.29
N CYS A 18 10.04 -2.69 6.22
CA CYS A 18 9.51 -1.78 5.22
C CYS A 18 9.35 -2.52 3.89
N LYS A 19 8.18 -2.39 3.26
CA LYS A 19 7.91 -2.83 1.89
C LYS A 19 7.78 -1.62 0.98
N LEU A 20 8.61 -1.58 -0.05
CA LEU A 20 8.58 -0.57 -1.10
C LEU A 20 7.99 -1.19 -2.36
N ILE A 21 6.81 -0.73 -2.77
CA ILE A 21 6.09 -1.27 -3.93
C ILE A 21 6.13 -0.20 -5.04
N PRO A 22 6.89 -0.40 -6.13
CA PRO A 22 6.94 0.56 -7.22
C PRO A 22 5.65 0.53 -8.04
N LEU A 23 5.08 1.71 -8.31
CA LEU A 23 3.87 1.93 -9.09
C LEU A 23 4.13 2.86 -10.27
N ARG A 24 3.38 2.69 -11.36
CA ARG A 24 3.58 3.48 -12.59
C ARG A 24 3.15 4.94 -12.46
N SER A 25 2.17 5.19 -11.61
CA SER A 25 1.60 6.49 -11.27
C SER A 25 0.98 6.42 -9.88
N LEU A 26 0.41 7.55 -9.41
CA LEU A 26 -0.44 7.56 -8.22
C LEU A 26 -1.63 6.61 -8.44
N PRO A 27 -1.86 5.62 -7.57
CA PRO A 27 -2.91 4.63 -7.76
C PRO A 27 -4.29 5.20 -7.38
N THR A 28 -5.33 4.56 -7.91
CA THR A 28 -6.70 4.64 -7.39
C THR A 28 -6.83 3.89 -6.05
N ALA A 29 -7.96 4.05 -5.36
CA ALA A 29 -8.25 3.30 -4.14
C ALA A 29 -8.28 1.78 -4.39
N LEU A 30 -8.90 1.34 -5.48
CA LEU A 30 -8.97 -0.08 -5.85
C LEU A 30 -7.58 -0.66 -6.17
N GLU A 31 -6.75 0.08 -6.90
CA GLU A 31 -5.37 -0.35 -7.19
C GLU A 31 -4.51 -0.40 -5.92
N THR A 32 -4.69 0.56 -5.01
CA THR A 32 -4.03 0.55 -3.69
C THR A 32 -4.43 -0.69 -2.89
N ALA A 33 -5.72 -1.01 -2.82
CA ALA A 33 -6.21 -2.20 -2.13
C ALA A 33 -5.63 -3.49 -2.73
N LYS A 34 -5.59 -3.60 -4.07
CA LYS A 34 -4.98 -4.74 -4.77
C LYS A 34 -3.49 -4.86 -4.47
N ALA A 35 -2.74 -3.75 -4.48
CA ALA A 35 -1.32 -3.75 -4.18
C ALA A 35 -1.04 -4.19 -2.72
N LEU A 36 -1.83 -3.70 -1.76
CA LEU A 36 -1.74 -4.13 -0.36
C LEU A 36 -2.02 -5.62 -0.21
N PHE A 37 -3.07 -6.14 -0.85
CA PHE A 37 -3.39 -7.56 -0.79
C PHE A 37 -2.26 -8.43 -1.37
N GLN A 38 -1.79 -8.07 -2.57
CA GLN A 38 -0.80 -8.87 -3.31
C GLN A 38 0.58 -8.87 -2.67
N HIS A 39 1.03 -7.72 -2.15
CA HIS A 39 2.42 -7.54 -1.70
C HIS A 39 2.58 -7.48 -0.19
N VAL A 40 1.51 -7.20 0.56
CA VAL A 40 1.56 -7.09 2.03
C VAL A 40 0.80 -8.24 2.67
N PHE A 41 -0.52 -8.28 2.50
CA PHE A 41 -1.39 -9.17 3.30
C PHE A 41 -1.16 -10.64 2.99
N ARG A 42 -0.87 -10.99 1.73
CA ARG A 42 -0.54 -12.36 1.32
C ARG A 42 0.62 -12.97 2.12
N ASN A 43 1.62 -12.17 2.49
CA ASN A 43 2.85 -12.65 3.14
C ASN A 43 2.85 -12.44 4.65
N SER A 44 2.19 -11.39 5.13
CA SER A 44 2.27 -10.95 6.52
C SER A 44 0.94 -11.13 7.28
N GLY A 45 -0.11 -11.61 6.61
CA GLY A 45 -1.46 -11.64 7.15
C GLY A 45 -2.15 -10.27 7.06
N ILE A 46 -3.42 -10.24 7.45
CA ILE A 46 -4.21 -9.01 7.52
C ILE A 46 -3.86 -8.31 8.85
N PRO A 47 -3.44 -7.03 8.82
CA PRO A 47 -3.18 -6.28 10.04
C PRO A 47 -4.49 -5.96 10.77
N GLU A 48 -4.41 -5.77 12.10
CA GLU A 48 -5.56 -5.33 12.90
C GLU A 48 -6.03 -3.92 12.51
N ASP A 49 -5.08 -3.02 12.24
CA ASP A 49 -5.35 -1.66 11.81
C ASP A 49 -4.33 -1.15 10.78
N ILE A 50 -4.72 -0.11 10.03
CA ILE A 50 -3.86 0.57 9.07
C ILE A 50 -3.94 2.06 9.36
N VAL A 51 -2.78 2.69 9.54
CA VAL A 51 -2.66 4.15 9.64
C VAL A 51 -2.10 4.68 8.32
N SER A 52 -2.82 5.62 7.72
CA SER A 52 -2.43 6.30 6.49
C SER A 52 -2.58 7.81 6.64
N ASP A 53 -2.13 8.56 5.63
CA ASP A 53 -2.28 10.01 5.52
C ASP A 53 -3.71 10.49 5.21
N ARG A 54 -4.68 9.56 5.16
CA ARG A 54 -6.07 9.81 4.78
C ARG A 54 -6.24 10.36 3.34
N GLY A 55 -5.29 10.09 2.45
CA GLY A 55 -5.45 10.36 1.02
C GLY A 55 -6.65 9.61 0.40
N PRO A 56 -7.16 10.03 -0.77
CA PRO A 56 -8.34 9.43 -1.41
C PRO A 56 -8.18 7.93 -1.70
N GLN A 57 -6.95 7.44 -1.79
CA GLN A 57 -6.61 6.02 -1.92
C GLN A 57 -7.02 5.18 -0.70
N PHE A 58 -7.10 5.79 0.48
CA PHE A 58 -7.31 5.11 1.76
C PHE A 58 -8.68 5.40 2.39
N ILE A 59 -9.36 6.48 1.98
CA ILE A 59 -10.65 6.90 2.55
C ILE A 59 -11.85 6.63 1.62
N SER A 60 -11.62 5.99 0.47
CA SER A 60 -12.69 5.64 -0.46
C SER A 60 -13.73 4.74 0.20
N ARG A 61 -15.02 5.02 -0.06
CA ARG A 61 -16.17 4.20 0.36
C ARG A 61 -16.89 3.53 -0.81
N VAL A 62 -16.38 3.77 -2.02
CA VAL A 62 -16.88 3.27 -3.30
C VAL A 62 -16.05 2.09 -3.77
#